data_AF-J2GWQ3-F1
#
_entry.id   AF-J2GWQ3-F1
#
_cell.length_a   1.000
_cell.length_b   1.000
_cell.length_c   1.000
_cell.angle_alpha   90.00
_cell.angle_beta   90.00
_cell.angle_gamma   90.00
#
_symmetry.space_group_name_H-M   'P 1'
#
loop_
_entity.id
_entity.type
_entity.pdbx_description
1 polymer ?
#
loop_
_entity_poly.entity_id
_entity_poly.type
_entity_poly.pdbx_seq_one_letter_code
_entity_poly.pdbx_strand_id
1 'polypeptide(L)'
;MAQKAECQDCHDGIRHNAKVWAERHVQQTGHNVHVSLHFDMRGEDWMERLPPERRAEIEDLIQNPDKAKALVGQLLRKAKGDKVN
;
A
#
# COMPACT_ATOMS: atom_id res chain seq x y z
N MET A 1 -7.72 7.38 -4.64
CA MET A 1 -6.38 6.92 -5.08
C MET A 1 -5.36 7.49 -4.12
N ALA A 2 -4.58 6.65 -3.44
CA ALA A 2 -3.56 7.11 -2.50
C ALA A 2 -2.30 7.47 -3.28
N GLN A 3 -1.78 8.68 -3.07
CA GLN A 3 -0.61 9.18 -3.76
C GLN A 3 0.49 9.43 -2.74
N LYS A 4 1.71 8.96 -2.99
CA LYS A 4 2.91 9.27 -2.21
C LYS A 4 3.81 10.19 -3.03
N ALA A 5 4.39 11.21 -2.42
CA ALA A 5 5.48 11.98 -3.00
C ALA A 5 6.70 11.91 -2.09
N GLU A 6 7.89 11.80 -2.68
CA GLU A 6 9.16 11.69 -1.97
C GLU A 6 10.26 12.44 -2.71
N CYS A 7 10.92 13.34 -1.99
CA CYS A 7 12.08 14.10 -2.46
C CYS A 7 13.33 13.21 -2.38
N GLN A 8 14.05 13.05 -3.49
CA GLN A 8 15.24 12.21 -3.55
C GLN A 8 16.48 12.89 -2.97
N ASP A 9 16.51 14.22 -2.93
CA ASP A 9 17.66 15.00 -2.43
C ASP A 9 17.61 15.22 -0.92
N CYS A 10 16.40 15.31 -0.37
CA CYS A 10 16.16 15.65 1.03
C CYS A 10 15.53 14.52 1.85
N HIS A 11 15.14 13.42 1.18
CA HIS A 11 14.49 12.25 1.78
C HIS A 11 13.18 12.53 2.55
N ASP A 12 12.60 13.71 2.36
CA ASP A 12 11.25 14.03 2.85
C ASP A 12 10.19 13.39 1.98
N GLY A 13 9.11 12.91 2.59
CA GLY A 13 7.98 12.34 1.86
C GLY A 13 6.64 12.51 2.55
N ILE A 14 5.59 12.61 1.74
CA ILE A 14 4.20 12.75 2.20
C ILE A 14 3.29 11.75 1.49
N ARG A 15 2.30 11.23 2.22
CA ARG A 15 1.33 10.25 1.72
C ARG A 15 -0.05 10.86 1.42
N HIS A 16 -0.26 12.14 1.71
CA HIS A 16 -1.52 12.86 1.56
C HIS A 16 -1.25 14.14 0.77
N ASN A 17 -2.13 14.49 -0.17
CA ASN A 17 -1.94 15.65 -1.06
C ASN A 17 -0.56 15.65 -1.78
N ALA A 18 -0.03 14.47 -2.08
CA ALA A 18 1.31 14.27 -2.61
C ALA A 18 1.61 15.10 -3.86
N LYS A 19 0.65 15.23 -4.79
CA LYS A 19 0.80 16.09 -5.96
C LYS A 19 1.04 17.56 -5.59
N VAL A 20 0.21 18.12 -4.70
CA VAL A 20 0.30 19.53 -4.29
C VAL A 20 1.60 19.80 -3.54
N TRP A 21 2.01 18.87 -2.67
CA TRP A 21 3.29 18.96 -1.98
C TRP A 21 4.46 18.89 -2.96
N ALA A 22 4.45 17.96 -3.92
CA ALA A 22 5.52 17.84 -4.91
C ALA A 22 5.67 19.11 -5.75
N GLU A 23 4.57 19.66 -6.27
CA GLU A 23 4.57 20.91 -7.04
C GLU A 23 5.17 22.07 -6.23
N ARG A 24 4.72 22.24 -4.97
CA ARG A 24 5.25 23.29 -4.09
C ARG A 24 6.71 23.09 -3.74
N HIS A 25 7.11 21.85 -3.45
CA HIS A 25 8.48 21.53 -3.04
C HIS A 25 9.46 21.80 -4.18
N VAL A 26 9.17 21.32 -5.40
CA VAL A 26 9.99 21.60 -6.59
C VAL A 26 10.12 23.10 -6.84
N GLN A 27 9.04 23.87 -6.67
CA GLN A 27 9.09 25.33 -6.84
C GLN A 27 9.97 26.03 -5.80
N GLN A 28 10.03 25.51 -4.57
CA GLN A 28 10.78 26.13 -3.47
C GLN A 28 12.25 25.73 -3.44
N THR A 29 12.57 24.48 -3.80
CA THR A 29 13.91 23.91 -3.64
C THR A 29 14.59 23.52 -4.94
N GLY A 30 13.83 23.31 -6.02
CA GLY A 30 14.33 22.74 -7.27
C GLY A 30 14.71 21.26 -7.17
N HIS A 31 14.38 20.59 -6.06
CA HIS A 31 14.74 19.19 -5.82
C HIS A 31 13.96 18.22 -6.71
N ASN A 32 14.55 17.06 -6.96
CA ASN A 32 13.92 15.97 -7.68
C ASN A 32 12.91 15.23 -6.78
N VAL A 33 11.63 15.28 -7.15
CA VAL A 33 10.54 14.64 -6.39
C VAL A 33 9.90 13.52 -7.21
N HIS A 34 9.83 12.33 -6.62
CA HIS A 34 9.15 11.17 -7.19
C HIS A 34 7.71 11.06 -6.66
N VAL A 35 6.72 10.94 -7.55
CA VAL A 35 5.31 10.79 -7.18
C VAL A 35 4.79 9.42 -7.61
N SER A 36 4.36 8.62 -6.63
CA SER A 36 3.80 7.29 -6.82
C SER A 36 2.28 7.30 -6.63
N LEU A 37 1.54 6.96 -7.68
CA LEU A 37 0.06 6.89 -7.69
C LEU A 37 -0.51 5.56 -7.14
N HIS A 38 0.35 4.55 -7.01
CA HIS A 38 0.01 3.22 -6.50
C HIS A 38 0.92 2.91 -5.30
N PHE A 39 0.58 3.51 -4.17
CA PHE A 39 1.31 3.29 -2.92
C PHE A 39 0.41 2.65 -1.87
N ASP A 40 1.00 1.73 -1.12
CA ASP A 40 0.35 1.07 -0.01
C ASP A 40 0.19 2.03 1.16
N MET A 41 -1.05 2.42 1.47
CA MET A 41 -1.32 3.35 2.57
C MET A 41 -1.01 2.78 3.96
N ARG A 42 -0.74 1.48 4.07
CA ARG A 42 -0.39 0.85 5.34
C ARG A 42 0.85 1.55 5.95
N GLY A 43 0.73 1.96 7.21
CA GLY A 43 1.85 2.50 7.99
C GLY A 43 2.93 1.43 8.18
N GLU A 44 4.15 1.77 8.57
CA GLU A 44 5.19 0.75 8.83
C GLU A 44 4.77 -0.23 9.94
N ASP A 45 3.96 0.24 10.89
CA ASP A 45 3.41 -0.45 12.06
C ASP A 45 2.09 -1.18 11.79
N TRP A 46 1.63 -1.25 10.54
CA TRP A 46 0.28 -1.75 10.23
C TRP A 46 0.03 -3.19 10.68
N MET A 47 1.06 -4.05 10.61
CA MET A 47 0.98 -5.43 11.10
C MET A 47 0.79 -5.48 12.61
N GLU A 48 1.48 -4.61 13.36
CA GLU A 48 1.46 -4.58 14.83
C GLU A 48 0.09 -4.20 15.39
N ARG A 49 -0.68 -3.43 14.62
CA ARG A 49 -2.04 -3.00 14.96
C ARG A 49 -3.11 -4.08 14.75
N LEU A 50 -2.77 -5.18 14.10
CA LEU A 50 -3.70 -6.29 13.89
C LEU A 50 -3.79 -7.17 15.15
N PRO A 51 -4.98 -7.76 15.42
CA PRO A 51 -5.10 -8.80 16.44
C PRO A 51 -4.08 -9.94 16.21
N PRO A 52 -3.56 -10.57 17.28
CA PRO A 52 -2.54 -11.61 17.17
C PRO A 52 -2.97 -12.79 16.27
N GLU A 53 -4.25 -13.14 16.26
CA GLU A 53 -4.80 -14.21 15.42
C GLU A 53 -4.69 -13.84 13.93
N ARG A 54 -4.95 -12.57 13.60
CA ARG A 54 -4.87 -12.07 12.22
C ARG A 54 -3.42 -11.91 11.76
N ARG A 55 -2.52 -11.53 12.64
CA ARG A 55 -1.08 -11.53 12.35
C ARG A 55 -0.59 -12.94 12.02
N ALA A 56 -0.91 -13.92 12.86
CA ALA A 56 -0.53 -15.31 12.66
C ALA A 56 -1.09 -15.87 11.34
N GLU A 57 -2.33 -15.54 10.98
CA GLU A 57 -2.93 -15.93 9.70
C GLU A 57 -2.14 -15.35 8.51
N ILE A 58 -1.77 -14.07 8.56
CA ILE A 58 -0.98 -13.42 7.51
C ILE A 58 0.43 -14.02 7.42
N GLU A 59 1.07 -14.26 8.57
CA GLU A 59 2.39 -14.90 8.63
C GLU A 59 2.36 -16.31 8.05
N ASP A 60 1.34 -17.11 8.36
CA ASP A 60 1.14 -18.45 7.80
C ASP A 60 0.97 -18.41 6.27
N LEU A 61 0.26 -17.41 5.75
CA LEU A 61 0.11 -17.19 4.31
C LEU A 61 1.41 -16.75 3.63
N ILE A 62 2.23 -15.94 4.30
CA ILE A 62 3.55 -15.53 3.81
C ILE A 62 4.49 -16.74 3.71
N GLN A 63 4.46 -17.62 4.72
CA GLN A 63 5.32 -18.81 4.77
C GLN A 63 4.83 -19.95 3.87
N ASN A 64 3.53 -19.99 3.53
CA ASN A 64 2.92 -21.05 2.73
C ASN A 64 2.31 -20.52 1.43
N PRO A 65 3.08 -20.46 0.32
CA PRO A 65 2.61 -19.94 -0.96
C PRO A 65 1.38 -20.66 -1.53
N ASP A 66 1.23 -21.96 -1.27
CA ASP A 66 0.07 -22.73 -1.75
C ASP A 66 -1.22 -22.36 -1.02
N LYS A 67 -1.15 -22.06 0.29
CA LYS A 67 -2.29 -21.51 1.05
C LYS A 67 -2.66 -20.12 0.52
N ALA A 68 -1.67 -19.28 0.24
CA ALA A 68 -1.90 -17.96 -0.35
C ALA A 68 -2.59 -18.06 -1.72
N LYS A 69 -2.13 -18.96 -2.61
CA LYS A 69 -2.77 -19.19 -3.91
C LYS A 69 -4.21 -19.68 -3.77
N ALA A 70 -4.47 -20.59 -2.83
CA ALA A 70 -5.82 -21.09 -2.56
C ALA A 70 -6.76 -19.96 -2.09
N LEU A 71 -6.29 -19.11 -1.18
CA LEU A 71 -7.03 -17.94 -0.69
C LEU A 71 -7.31 -16.94 -1.82
N VAL A 72 -6.31 -16.64 -2.65
CA VAL A 72 -6.48 -15.78 -3.84
C VAL A 72 -7.55 -16.34 -4.76
N GLY A 73 -7.54 -17.66 -5.01
CA GLY A 73 -8.55 -18.34 -5.81
C GLY A 73 -9.97 -18.19 -5.24
N GLN A 74 -10.13 -18.32 -3.93
CA GLN A 74 -11.41 -18.10 -3.25
C GLN A 74 -11.88 -16.64 -3.36
N LEU A 75 -10.99 -15.68 -3.11
CA LEU A 75 -11.30 -14.25 -3.18
C LEU A 75 -11.70 -13.82 -4.60
N LEU A 76 -10.98 -14.31 -5.62
CA LEU A 76 -11.29 -14.02 -7.02
C LEU A 76 -12.63 -14.64 -7.44
N ARG A 77 -12.96 -15.84 -6.96
CA ARG A 77 -14.29 -16.45 -7.19
C ARG A 77 -15.39 -15.64 -6.53
N LYS A 78 -15.21 -15.21 -5.28
CA LYS A 78 -16.16 -14.35 -4.56
C LYS A 78 -16.36 -13.01 -5.28
N ALA A 79 -15.26 -12.36 -5.70
CA ALA A 79 -15.30 -11.09 -6.41
C ALA A 79 -15.97 -11.19 -7.80
N LYS A 80 -15.87 -12.34 -8.46
CA LYS A 80 -16.55 -12.63 -9.73
C LYS A 80 -17.97 -13.18 -9.56
N GLY A 81 -18.41 -13.45 -8.32
CA GLY A 81 -19.45 -14.44 -8.02
C GLY A 81 -20.64 -13.96 -7.20
N ASP A 82 -20.90 -12.65 -7.07
CA ASP A 82 -22.22 -12.11 -6.67
C ASP A 82 -22.99 -11.58 -7.91
N LYS A 83 -23.09 -12.43 -8.93
CA LYS A 83 -24.11 -12.38 -9.99
C LYS A 83 -24.53 -13.81 -10.37
N VAL A 84 -24.89 -14.63 -9.39
CA VAL A 84 -25.69 -15.83 -9.65
C VAL A 84 -26.62 -16.04 -8.45
N ASN A 85 -27.88 -15.61 -8.63
CA ASN A 85 -29.10 -15.89 -7.86
C ASN A 85 -29.01 -16.09 -6.34
#